data_AF-A0A5E6PY48-F1
#
_entry.id   AF-A0A5E6PY48-F1
#
_cell.length_a   1.000
_cell.length_b   1.000
_cell.length_c   1.000
_cell.angle_alpha   90.00
_cell.angle_beta   90.00
_cell.angle_gamma   90.00
#
_symmetry.space_group_name_H-M   'P 1'
#
loop_
_entity.id
_entity.type
_entity.pdbx_description
1 polymer ?
#
loop_
_entity_poly.entity_id
_entity_poly.type
_entity_poly.pdbx_seq_one_letter_code
_entity_poly.pdbx_strand_id
1 'polypeptide(L)' 'MNKPIQNSASWSDTLKIRKAHLNALLKTIDARPGKTSQIQTLTVNAIKAEMVHIDCQLSRR' A
#
# COMPACT_ATOMS: atom_id res chain seq x y z
N MET A 1 28.74 -15.42 13.36
CA MET A 1 27.42 -16.05 13.07
C MET A 1 26.45 -14.95 12.63
N ASN A 2 26.27 -14.79 11.31
CA ASN A 2 25.28 -13.85 10.77
C ASN A 2 23.94 -14.57 10.77
N LYS A 3 23.04 -14.19 11.68
CA LYS A 3 21.68 -14.72 11.73
C LYS A 3 21.05 -14.49 10.36
N PRO A 4 20.53 -15.52 9.66
CA PRO A 4 19.76 -15.28 8.45
C PRO A 4 18.59 -14.40 8.86
N ILE A 5 18.46 -13.23 8.24
CA ILE A 5 17.30 -12.36 8.41
C ILE A 5 16.11 -13.25 8.07
N GLN A 6 15.38 -13.67 9.12
CA GLN A 6 14.21 -14.51 8.94
C GLN A 6 13.17 -13.64 8.26
N ASN A 7 13.18 -13.68 6.92
CA ASN A 7 12.10 -13.24 6.06
C ASN A 7 10.92 -14.21 6.25
N SER A 8 10.42 -14.30 7.48
CA SER A 8 9.28 -15.12 7.87
C SER A 8 7.97 -14.33 7.84
N ALA A 9 7.99 -13.10 7.29
CA ALA A 9 6.75 -12.44 6.93
C ALA A 9 6.08 -13.32 5.88
N SER A 10 4.94 -13.92 6.26
CA SER A 10 4.15 -14.66 5.29
C SER A 10 3.81 -13.70 4.15
N TRP A 11 3.70 -14.18 2.92
CA TRP A 11 3.29 -13.35 1.79
C TRP A 11 2.05 -12.50 2.11
N SER A 12 1.12 -13.06 2.90
CA SER A 12 -0.03 -12.35 3.45
C SER A 12 0.35 -11.18 4.38
N ASP A 13 1.31 -11.37 5.29
CA ASP A 13 1.78 -10.29 6.18
C ASP A 13 2.51 -9.19 5.40
N THR A 14 3.29 -9.55 4.38
CA THR A 14 3.88 -8.56 3.46
C THR A 14 2.81 -7.74 2.75
N LEU A 15 1.74 -8.39 2.26
CA LEU A 15 0.61 -7.72 1.62
C LEU A 15 -0.17 -6.81 2.59
N LYS A 16 -0.38 -7.25 3.84
CA LYS A 16 -1.01 -6.41 4.88
C LYS A 16 -0.18 -5.17 5.21
N ILE A 17 1.15 -5.33 5.36
CA ILE A 17 2.06 -4.20 5.59
C ILE A 17 2.04 -3.23 4.40
N ARG A 18 2.07 -3.75 3.18
CA ARG A 18 1.99 -2.93 1.96
C ARG A 18 0.68 -2.16 1.89
N LYS A 19 -0.45 -2.78 2.22
CA LYS A 19 -1.76 -2.11 2.31
C LYS A 19 -1.78 -1.00 3.37
N ALA A 20 -1.21 -1.25 4.55
CA ALA A 20 -1.10 -0.25 5.61
C ALA A 20 -0.25 0.96 5.17
N HIS A 21 0.86 0.71 4.48
CA HIS A 21 1.73 1.77 3.95
C HIS A 21 1.03 2.61 2.87
N LEU A 22 0.31 1.96 1.94
CA LEU A 22 -0.50 2.65 0.93
C LEU A 22 -1.59 3.55 1.55
N ASN A 23 -2.20 3.10 2.64
CA ASN A 23 -3.22 3.89 3.35
C ASN A 23 -2.61 5.11 4.07
N ALA A 24 -1.39 4.98 4.61
CA ALA A 24 -0.65 6.11 5.18
C ALA A 24 -0.29 7.14 4.09
N LEU A 25 0.19 6.69 2.93
CA LEU A 25 0.46 7.54 1.76
C LEU A 25 -0.79 8.31 1.31
N LEU A 26 -1.93 7.63 1.24
CA LEU A 26 -3.19 8.26 0.88
C LEU A 26 -3.55 9.39 1.85
N LYS A 27 -3.47 9.14 3.16
CA LYS A 27 -3.71 10.17 4.20
C LYS A 27 -2.76 11.35 4.08
N THR A 28 -1.48 11.11 3.74
CA THR A 28 -0.51 12.19 3.52
C THR A 28 -0.86 13.03 2.29
N ILE A 29 -1.35 12.41 1.23
CA ILE A 29 -1.76 13.11 0.01
C ILE A 29 -3.04 13.94 0.27
N ASP A 30 -4.01 13.37 0.98
CA ASP A 30 -5.28 14.02 1.33
C ASP A 30 -5.10 15.13 2.39
N ALA A 31 -4.14 14.98 3.30
CA ALA A 31 -3.84 15.97 4.33
C ALA A 31 -3.17 17.25 3.78
N ARG A 32 -2.80 17.29 2.50
CA ARG A 32 -2.18 18.46 1.89
C ARG A 32 -3.24 19.52 1.60
N PRO A 33 -3.23 20.68 2.27
CA PRO A 33 -4.18 21.75 1.98
C PRO A 33 -3.85 22.40 0.62
N GLY A 34 -4.80 22.37 -0.31
CA GLY A 34 -4.67 22.94 -1.65
C GLY A 34 -5.62 22.31 -2.67
N LYS A 35 -5.67 22.85 -3.89
CA LYS A 35 -6.37 22.19 -5.01
C LYS A 35 -5.73 20.84 -5.29
N THR A 36 -6.55 19.80 -5.35
CA THR A 36 -6.12 18.48 -5.80
C THR A 36 -5.60 18.61 -7.24
N SER A 37 -4.30 18.46 -7.42
CA SER A 37 -3.69 18.43 -8.74
C SER A 37 -4.14 17.17 -9.48
N GLN A 38 -4.24 17.24 -10.81
CA GLN A 38 -4.53 16.07 -11.65
C GLN A 38 -3.55 14.91 -11.35
N ILE A 39 -2.29 15.23 -11.03
CA ILE A 39 -1.29 14.25 -10.61
C ILE A 39 -1.68 13.60 -9.28
N GLN A 40 -2.18 14.37 -8.30
CA GLN A 40 -2.64 13.80 -7.03
C GLN A 40 -3.85 12.88 -7.24
N THR A 41 -4.80 13.26 -8.10
CA THR A 41 -5.94 12.40 -8.45
C THR A 41 -5.49 11.09 -9.09
N LEU A 42 -4.55 11.15 -10.04
CA LEU A 42 -3.98 9.96 -10.68
C LEU A 42 -3.25 9.08 -9.66
N THR A 43 -2.47 9.67 -8.75
CA THR A 43 -1.78 8.95 -7.69
C THR A 43 -2.76 8.27 -6.73
N VAL A 44 -3.82 8.96 -6.29
CA VAL A 44 -4.88 8.38 -5.44
C VAL A 44 -5.56 7.21 -6.13
N ASN A 45 -5.89 7.33 -7.43
CA ASN A 45 -6.50 6.25 -8.20
C ASN A 45 -5.56 5.04 -8.34
N ALA A 46 -4.28 5.27 -8.60
CA ALA A 46 -3.27 4.20 -8.66
C ALA A 46 -3.11 3.49 -7.32
N ILE A 47 -3.08 4.23 -6.20
CA ILE A 47 -3.02 3.66 -4.84
C ILE A 47 -4.25 2.79 -4.58
N LYS A 48 -5.45 3.27 -4.91
CA LYS A 48 -6.70 2.50 -4.76
C LYS A 48 -6.69 1.23 -5.61
N ALA A 49 -6.25 1.30 -6.87
CA ALA A 49 -6.14 0.15 -7.74
C ALA A 49 -5.16 -0.90 -7.18
N GLU A 50 -4.02 -0.46 -6.64
CA GLU A 50 -3.04 -1.34 -6.03
C GLU A 50 -3.55 -1.99 -4.74
N MET A 51 -4.37 -1.28 -3.95
CA MET A 51 -5.05 -1.88 -2.79
C MET A 51 -6.04 -2.97 -3.20
N VAL A 52 -6.84 -2.74 -4.25
CA VAL A 52 -7.77 -3.75 -4.80
C VAL A 52 -6.99 -4.97 -5.31
N HIS A 53 -5.86 -4.74 -5.98
CA HIS A 53 -4.99 -5.81 -6.45
C HIS A 53 -4.42 -6.65 -5.28
N ILE A 54 -3.97 -6.00 -4.21
CA ILE A 54 -3.53 -6.68 -2.98
C ILE A 54 -4.67 -7.49 -2.36
N ASP A 55 -5.89 -6.94 -2.28
CA ASP A 55 -7.05 -7.65 -1.75
C ASP A 55 -7.43 -8.87 -2.61
N CYS A 56 -7.33 -8.77 -3.94
CA CYS A 56 -7.49 -9.91 -4.85
C CYS A 56 -6.39 -10.98 -4.65
N GLN A 57 -5.16 -10.59 -4.34
CA GLN A 57 -4.09 -11.55 -4.05
C GLN A 57 -4.28 -12.25 -2.70
N LEU A 58 -4.84 -11.56 -1.71
CA LEU A 58 -5.19 -12.13 -0.42
C LEU A 58 -6.40 -13.07 -0.50
N SER A 59 -7.41 -12.76 -1.32
CA SER A 59 -8.63 -13.57 -1.45
C SER A 59 -8.47 -14.81 -2.34
N ARG A 60 -7.45 -14.83 -3.21
CA ARG A 60 -7.09 -15.98 -4.06
C ARG A 60 -6.34 -17.09 -3.29
N ARG A 61 -6.09 -16.91 -2.00
CA ARG A 61 -5.41 -17.87 -1.12
C ARG A 61 -6.40 -18.49 -0.15
#